data_AF-A0A2G0WK56-F1
#
_entry.id   AF-A0A2G0WK56-F1
#
_cell.length_a   1.000
_cell.length_b   1.000
_cell.length_c   1.000
_cell.angle_alpha   90.00
_cell.angle_beta   90.00
_cell.angle_gamma   90.00
#
_symmetry.space_group_name_H-M   'P 1'
#
loop_
_entity.id
_entity.type
_entity.pdbx_description
1 polymer ?
#
loop_
_entity_poly.entity_id
_entity_poly.type
_entity_poly.pdbx_seq_one_letter_code
_entity_poly.pdbx_strand_id
1 'polypeptide(L)'
;MWLLDGFAWLYNLNRFTGALLMWFVVLVLTAAVTMNVQSNRGKLWGFMVSCAGAVFILVYLESLKLIGADNAIKGVVSNFVVMTLGGLGSGLLAVAISQGPSNDEDEQARGFIRNRLLDALEYAFVFVGICSFTVFAIGLPLSLLEWPPVAEQDLLSLLIVCLGALLGYAIVSRPSRLQHWEQLGAGALVALLVLLLPVYGQALSGLWQWSAAAVVGLHIFAAVALFRTLWFHRTEWRRR
;
A
#
# COMPACT_ATOMS: atom_id res chain seq x y z
N MET A 1 -10.35 -20.27 -14.56
CA MET A 1 -9.75 -19.60 -15.73
C MET A 1 -9.80 -18.08 -15.59
N TRP A 2 -10.94 -17.47 -15.26
CA TRP A 2 -11.08 -16.00 -15.06
C TRP A 2 -10.10 -15.28 -14.11
N LEU A 3 -9.68 -15.90 -13.00
CA LEU A 3 -8.80 -15.25 -12.01
C LEU A 3 -7.34 -15.21 -12.48
N LEU A 4 -6.89 -16.24 -13.20
CA LEU A 4 -5.57 -16.29 -13.84
C LEU A 4 -5.51 -15.35 -15.05
N ASP A 5 -6.61 -15.24 -15.81
CA ASP A 5 -6.71 -14.32 -16.94
C ASP A 5 -6.71 -12.85 -16.47
N GLY A 6 -7.43 -12.55 -15.38
CA GLY A 6 -7.41 -11.22 -14.75
C GLY A 6 -6.06 -10.88 -14.13
N PHE A 7 -5.38 -11.85 -13.50
CA PHE A 7 -4.03 -11.67 -12.97
C PHE A 7 -3.00 -11.47 -14.09
N ALA A 8 -3.09 -12.25 -15.18
CA ALA A 8 -2.24 -12.11 -16.35
C ALA A 8 -2.47 -10.77 -17.07
N TRP A 9 -3.70 -10.28 -17.10
CA TRP A 9 -4.04 -8.96 -17.62
C TRP A 9 -3.48 -7.83 -16.73
N LEU A 10 -3.62 -7.92 -15.40
CA LEU A 10 -3.04 -6.95 -14.46
C LEU A 10 -1.50 -6.95 -14.50
N TYR A 11 -0.90 -8.13 -14.67
CA TYR A 11 0.53 -8.34 -14.80
C TYR A 11 1.09 -7.71 -16.08
N ASN A 12 0.32 -7.73 -17.17
CA ASN A 12 0.71 -7.19 -18.48
C ASN A 12 0.29 -5.72 -18.72
N LEU A 13 -0.38 -5.09 -17.76
CA LEU A 13 -0.94 -3.73 -17.90
C LEU A 13 0.14 -2.64 -17.99
N ASN A 14 1.29 -2.85 -17.32
CA ASN A 14 2.49 -2.03 -17.46
C ASN A 14 3.73 -2.88 -17.11
N ARG A 15 4.89 -2.56 -17.69
CA ARG A 15 6.14 -3.35 -17.54
C ARG A 15 6.61 -3.47 -16.08
N PHE A 16 6.17 -2.57 -15.21
CA PHE A 16 6.50 -2.54 -13.78
C PHE A 16 5.39 -3.06 -12.86
N THR A 17 4.15 -3.16 -13.34
CA THR A 17 3.02 -3.68 -12.54
C THR A 17 3.25 -5.13 -12.15
N GLY A 18 3.84 -5.93 -13.04
CA GLY A 18 4.27 -7.29 -12.71
C GLY A 18 5.28 -7.34 -11.55
N ALA A 19 6.26 -6.43 -11.52
CA ALA A 19 7.23 -6.36 -10.44
C ALA A 19 6.60 -5.96 -9.09
N LEU A 20 5.65 -5.02 -9.10
CA LEU A 20 4.92 -4.59 -7.90
C LEU A 20 3.98 -5.68 -7.38
N LEU A 21 3.34 -6.44 -8.28
CA LEU A 21 2.53 -7.60 -7.91
C LEU A 21 3.39 -8.71 -7.30
N MET A 22 4.54 -9.00 -7.91
CA MET A 22 5.49 -9.98 -7.35
C MET A 22 6.00 -9.52 -5.99
N TRP A 23 6.31 -8.23 -5.82
CA TRP A 23 6.66 -7.65 -4.53
C TRP A 23 5.57 -7.89 -3.48
N PHE A 24 4.30 -7.61 -3.82
CA PHE A 24 3.19 -7.80 -2.92
C PHE A 24 3.01 -9.28 -2.53
N VAL A 25 3.13 -10.19 -3.50
CA VAL A 25 3.07 -11.63 -3.25
C VAL A 25 4.21 -12.08 -2.32
N VAL A 26 5.44 -11.62 -2.55
CA VAL A 26 6.58 -11.95 -1.68
C VAL A 26 6.37 -11.43 -0.26
N LEU A 27 5.78 -10.25 -0.11
CA LEU A 27 5.46 -9.67 1.19
C LEU A 27 4.41 -10.50 1.93
N VAL A 28 3.34 -10.89 1.24
CA VAL A 28 2.28 -11.76 1.78
C VAL A 28 2.82 -13.15 2.15
N LEU A 29 3.68 -13.75 1.32
CA LEU A 29 4.30 -15.04 1.60
C LEU A 29 5.25 -14.97 2.80
N THR A 30 6.09 -13.93 2.85
CA THR A 30 6.98 -13.69 3.99
C THR A 30 6.18 -13.55 5.29
N ALA A 31 5.09 -12.77 5.25
CA ALA A 31 4.17 -12.66 6.37
C ALA A 31 3.59 -14.04 6.73
N ALA A 32 2.96 -14.75 5.79
CA ALA A 32 2.36 -16.05 6.05
C ALA A 32 3.32 -17.08 6.67
N VAL A 33 4.58 -17.12 6.22
CA VAL A 33 5.62 -18.02 6.73
C VAL A 33 6.04 -17.64 8.15
N THR A 34 6.27 -16.36 8.42
CA THR A 34 6.57 -15.88 9.79
C THR A 34 5.40 -16.06 10.75
N MET A 35 4.17 -16.01 10.23
CA MET A 35 2.91 -16.18 10.97
C MET A 35 2.61 -17.63 11.34
N ASN A 36 2.85 -18.57 10.42
CA ASN A 36 2.54 -19.99 10.64
C ASN A 36 3.53 -20.67 11.60
N VAL A 37 4.76 -20.14 11.67
CA VAL A 37 5.81 -20.67 12.54
C VAL A 37 6.28 -19.56 13.48
N GLN A 38 5.57 -19.37 14.59
CA GLN A 38 5.86 -18.33 15.61
C GLN A 38 7.10 -18.66 16.47
N SER A 39 8.21 -19.03 15.84
CA SER A 39 9.50 -19.30 16.48
C SER A 39 10.63 -18.60 15.71
N ASN A 40 11.83 -18.55 16.29
CA ASN A 40 13.00 -18.00 15.59
C ASN A 40 13.25 -18.68 14.24
N ARG A 41 12.83 -19.95 14.09
CA ARG A 41 12.89 -20.67 12.81
C ARG A 41 11.96 -20.06 11.75
N GLY A 42 10.73 -19.67 12.11
CA GLY A 42 9.82 -19.05 11.15
C GLY A 42 10.22 -17.65 10.74
N LYS A 43 10.83 -16.89 11.65
CA LYS A 43 11.44 -15.58 11.34
C LYS A 43 12.61 -15.73 10.35
N LEU A 44 13.43 -16.77 10.54
CA LEU A 44 14.54 -17.09 9.63
C LEU A 44 14.05 -17.55 8.25
N TRP A 45 12.95 -18.32 8.19
CA TRP A 45 12.30 -18.65 6.91
C TRP A 45 11.69 -17.41 6.22
N GLY A 46 11.09 -16.50 6.98
CA GLY A 46 10.61 -15.23 6.46
C GLY A 46 11.72 -14.37 5.86
N PHE A 47 12.87 -14.30 6.52
CA PHE A 47 14.08 -13.68 5.96
C PHE A 47 14.45 -14.30 4.60
N MET A 48 14.53 -15.64 4.53
CA MET A 48 14.89 -16.34 3.29
C MET A 48 13.89 -16.07 2.16
N VAL A 49 12.59 -16.05 2.45
CA VAL A 49 11.54 -15.74 1.45
C VAL A 49 11.64 -14.30 0.97
N SER A 50 11.83 -13.34 1.88
CA SER A 50 11.96 -11.91 1.54
C SER A 50 13.19 -11.64 0.67
N CYS A 51 14.35 -12.20 1.04
CA CYS A 51 15.58 -12.05 0.28
C CYS A 51 15.52 -12.73 -1.09
N ALA A 52 15.05 -13.99 -1.15
CA ALA A 52 14.91 -14.71 -2.41
C ALA A 52 13.92 -14.00 -3.36
N GLY A 53 12.79 -13.54 -2.83
CA GLY A 53 11.80 -12.80 -3.60
C GLY A 53 12.32 -11.44 -4.09
N ALA A 54 13.07 -10.69 -3.27
CA ALA A 54 13.70 -9.45 -3.69
C ALA A 54 14.68 -9.68 -4.85
N VAL A 55 15.56 -10.67 -4.74
CA VAL A 55 16.52 -11.03 -5.80
C VAL A 55 15.78 -11.43 -7.08
N PHE A 56 14.73 -12.24 -6.97
CA PHE A 56 13.93 -12.66 -8.12
C PHE A 56 13.28 -11.47 -8.85
N ILE A 57 12.70 -10.53 -8.11
CA ILE A 57 12.08 -9.32 -8.67
C ILE A 57 13.14 -8.42 -9.33
N LEU A 58 14.32 -8.28 -8.72
CA LEU A 58 15.40 -7.48 -9.29
C LEU A 58 15.94 -8.09 -10.59
N VAL A 59 16.11 -9.42 -10.64
CA VAL A 59 16.50 -10.13 -11.86
C VAL A 59 15.44 -9.98 -12.96
N TYR A 60 14.15 -10.03 -12.59
CA TYR A 60 13.08 -9.75 -13.53
C TYR A 60 13.16 -8.32 -14.09
N LEU A 61 13.34 -7.31 -13.22
CA LEU A 61 13.50 -5.91 -13.64
C LEU A 61 14.77 -5.70 -14.49
N GLU A 62 15.85 -6.42 -14.21
CA GLU A 62 17.07 -6.47 -15.02
C GLU A 62 16.81 -7.01 -16.42
N SER A 63 15.98 -8.06 -16.54
CA SER A 63 15.64 -8.69 -17.82
C SER A 63 14.79 -7.83 -18.75
N LEU A 64 14.11 -6.80 -18.21
CA LEU A 64 13.36 -5.84 -19.00
C LEU A 64 14.32 -4.89 -19.74
N LYS A 65 14.37 -5.01 -21.08
CA LYS A 65 15.09 -4.06 -21.95
C LYS A 65 14.31 -2.76 -22.03
N LEU A 66 14.70 -1.78 -21.23
CA LEU A 66 14.02 -0.49 -21.10
C LEU A 66 14.89 0.64 -21.68
N ILE A 67 14.26 1.60 -22.36
CA ILE A 67 14.92 2.71 -23.04
C ILE A 67 14.34 4.03 -22.50
N GLY A 68 15.18 5.04 -22.24
CA GLY A 68 14.72 6.39 -21.86
C GLY A 68 14.12 6.47 -20.46
N ALA A 69 12.96 7.13 -20.32
CA ALA A 69 12.29 7.43 -19.04
C ALA A 69 11.96 6.18 -18.21
N ASP A 70 11.72 5.04 -18.87
CA ASP A 70 11.48 3.75 -18.22
C ASP A 70 12.67 3.28 -17.36
N ASN A 71 13.90 3.67 -17.71
CA ASN A 71 15.09 3.26 -16.96
C ASN A 71 15.20 3.98 -15.61
N ALA A 72 14.70 5.22 -15.52
CA ALA A 72 14.59 5.96 -14.27
C ALA A 72 13.53 5.32 -13.35
N ILE A 73 12.38 4.95 -13.92
CA ILE A 73 11.30 4.27 -13.19
C ILE A 73 11.77 2.89 -12.69
N LYS A 74 12.51 2.13 -13.51
CA LYS A 74 13.18 0.88 -13.07
C LYS A 74 14.06 1.12 -11.85
N GLY A 75 14.88 2.17 -11.86
CA GLY A 75 15.71 2.53 -10.71
C GLY A 75 14.90 2.78 -9.44
N VAL A 76 13.78 3.51 -9.55
CA VAL A 76 12.87 3.77 -8.43
C VAL A 76 12.24 2.47 -7.90
N VAL A 77 11.72 1.62 -8.79
CA VAL A 77 11.07 0.35 -8.41
C VAL A 77 12.09 -0.63 -7.81
N SER A 78 13.29 -0.73 -8.39
CA SER A 78 14.37 -1.55 -7.83
C SER A 78 14.79 -1.08 -6.44
N ASN A 79 14.96 0.24 -6.24
CA ASN A 79 15.29 0.81 -4.93
C ASN A 79 14.18 0.56 -3.91
N PHE A 80 12.91 0.68 -4.33
CA PHE A 80 11.77 0.37 -3.50
C PHE A 80 11.79 -1.09 -3.03
N VAL A 81 12.01 -2.05 -3.95
CA VAL A 81 12.10 -3.48 -3.65
C VAL A 81 13.24 -3.76 -2.66
N VAL A 82 14.43 -3.18 -2.89
CA VAL A 82 15.59 -3.34 -2.00
C VAL A 82 15.31 -2.78 -0.61
N MET A 83 14.81 -1.55 -0.51
CA MET A 83 14.56 -0.89 0.78
C MET A 83 13.49 -1.61 1.59
N THR A 84 12.44 -2.12 0.94
CA THR A 84 11.32 -2.77 1.62
C THR A 84 11.61 -4.24 1.94
N LEU A 85 11.88 -5.08 0.95
CA LEU A 85 12.11 -6.51 1.16
C LEU A 85 13.49 -6.82 1.74
N GLY A 86 14.52 -6.04 1.35
CA GLY A 86 15.85 -6.14 1.96
C GLY A 86 15.84 -5.67 3.42
N GLY A 87 15.19 -4.53 3.69
CA GLY A 87 14.99 -4.02 5.05
C GLY A 87 14.20 -5.01 5.93
N LEU A 88 13.07 -5.51 5.43
CA LEU A 88 12.25 -6.50 6.12
C LEU A 88 13.02 -7.81 6.37
N GLY A 89 13.78 -8.29 5.37
CA GLY A 89 14.64 -9.46 5.52
C GLY A 89 15.67 -9.28 6.63
N SER A 90 16.43 -8.19 6.61
CA SER A 90 17.43 -7.90 7.65
C SER A 90 16.82 -7.75 9.05
N GLY A 91 15.64 -7.14 9.16
CA GLY A 91 14.90 -7.02 10.42
C GLY A 91 14.46 -8.39 10.95
N LEU A 92 13.91 -9.25 10.08
CA LEU A 92 13.55 -10.62 10.46
C LEU A 92 14.76 -11.45 10.90
N LEU A 93 15.90 -11.29 10.23
CA LEU A 93 17.15 -11.94 10.61
C LEU A 93 17.62 -11.46 11.99
N ALA A 94 17.61 -10.14 12.23
CA ALA A 94 17.99 -9.55 13.52
C ALA A 94 17.11 -10.08 14.66
N VAL A 95 15.80 -10.16 14.45
CA VAL A 95 14.85 -10.69 15.45
C VAL A 95 15.02 -12.21 15.64
N ALA A 96 15.41 -12.96 14.60
CA ALA A 96 15.65 -14.39 14.72
C ALA A 96 16.89 -14.72 15.57
N ILE A 97 17.89 -13.83 15.60
CA ILE A 97 19.15 -14.02 16.33
C ILE A 97 19.19 -13.33 17.71
N SER A 98 18.30 -12.37 17.98
CA SER A 98 18.19 -11.73 19.30
C SER A 98 17.44 -12.59 20.32
N GLN A 99 17.70 -12.39 21.61
CA GLN A 99 16.74 -12.79 22.65
C GLN A 99 15.42 -12.06 22.36
N GLY A 100 14.32 -12.80 22.24
CA GLY A 100 13.03 -12.23 21.85
C GLY A 100 12.56 -11.12 22.80
N PRO A 101 11.64 -10.24 22.37
CA PRO A 101 11.13 -9.16 23.21
C PRO A 101 10.53 -9.72 24.50
N SER A 102 10.71 -8.98 25.60
CA SER A 102 10.06 -9.30 26.87
C SER A 102 8.54 -9.13 26.75
N ASN A 103 7.77 -9.82 27.59
CA ASN A 103 6.29 -9.74 27.55
C ASN A 103 5.78 -8.30 27.69
N ASP A 104 6.46 -7.47 28.48
CA ASP A 104 6.09 -6.07 28.72
C ASP A 104 6.30 -5.20 27.48
N GLU A 105 7.39 -5.42 26.73
CA GLU A 105 7.66 -4.72 25.46
C GLU A 105 6.65 -5.11 24.37
N ASP A 106 6.25 -6.38 24.34
CA ASP A 106 5.30 -6.89 23.36
C ASP A 106 3.88 -6.35 23.61
N GLU A 107 3.51 -6.19 24.88
CA GLU A 107 2.23 -5.57 25.30
C GLU A 107 2.21 -4.06 25.04
N GLN A 108 3.31 -3.35 25.31
CA GLN A 108 3.45 -1.93 24.99
C GLN A 108 3.37 -1.67 23.48
N ALA A 109 4.03 -2.50 22.67
CA ALA A 109 3.99 -2.40 21.21
C ALA A 109 2.58 -2.62 20.66
N ARG A 110 1.84 -3.63 21.16
CA ARG A 110 0.43 -3.86 20.78
C ARG A 110 -0.45 -2.68 21.17
N GLY A 111 -0.27 -2.13 22.37
CA GLY A 111 -1.00 -0.96 22.85
C GLY A 111 -0.80 0.27 21.95
N PHE A 112 0.42 0.55 21.52
CA PHE A 112 0.71 1.66 20.59
C PHE A 112 0.06 1.44 19.22
N ILE A 113 0.16 0.23 18.67
CA ILE A 113 -0.38 -0.08 17.36
C ILE A 113 -1.90 0.07 17.35
N ARG A 114 -2.57 -0.50 18.34
CA ARG A 114 -4.02 -0.45 18.46
C ARG A 114 -4.56 0.97 18.66
N ASN A 115 -3.91 1.76 19.51
CA ASN A 115 -4.46 3.06 19.93
C ASN A 115 -4.01 4.24 19.05
N ARG A 116 -3.04 4.05 18.15
CA ARG A 116 -2.46 5.17 17.39
C ARG A 116 -2.20 4.87 15.93
N LEU A 117 -1.58 3.72 15.64
CA LEU A 117 -1.22 3.37 14.27
C LEU A 117 -2.43 2.95 13.45
N LEU A 118 -3.30 2.09 13.99
CA LEU A 118 -4.52 1.67 13.30
C LEU A 118 -5.45 2.86 13.03
N ASP A 119 -5.69 3.73 14.02
CA ASP A 119 -6.44 4.97 13.83
C ASP A 119 -5.85 5.82 12.68
N ALA A 120 -4.53 6.05 12.68
CA ALA A 120 -3.87 6.83 11.64
C ALA A 120 -4.01 6.20 10.25
N LEU A 121 -3.88 4.87 10.16
CA LEU A 121 -4.05 4.11 8.93
C LEU A 121 -5.50 4.17 8.44
N GLU A 122 -6.48 4.10 9.33
CA GLU A 122 -7.89 4.23 9.00
C GLU A 122 -8.15 5.55 8.27
N TYR A 123 -7.69 6.65 8.85
CA TYR A 123 -7.85 7.98 8.26
C TYR A 123 -7.12 8.11 6.93
N ALA A 124 -5.92 7.55 6.82
CA ALA A 124 -5.16 7.55 5.58
C ALA A 124 -5.90 6.80 4.45
N PHE A 125 -6.43 5.61 4.75
CA PHE A 125 -7.19 4.83 3.78
C PHE A 125 -8.51 5.50 3.40
N VAL A 126 -9.24 6.09 4.35
CA VAL A 126 -10.46 6.85 4.05
C VAL A 126 -10.15 8.05 3.16
N PHE A 127 -9.10 8.80 3.47
CA PHE A 127 -8.68 9.94 2.65
C PHE A 127 -8.33 9.53 1.22
N VAL A 128 -7.43 8.56 1.06
CA VAL A 128 -7.01 8.06 -0.25
C VAL A 128 -8.20 7.47 -1.02
N GLY A 129 -9.08 6.74 -0.34
CA GLY A 129 -10.30 6.17 -0.92
C GLY A 129 -11.26 7.24 -1.44
N ILE A 130 -11.58 8.26 -0.65
CA ILE A 130 -12.50 9.34 -1.06
C ILE A 130 -11.90 10.13 -2.23
N CYS A 131 -10.62 10.49 -2.15
CA CYS A 131 -9.98 11.28 -3.19
C CYS A 131 -9.87 10.49 -4.50
N SER A 132 -9.46 9.22 -4.45
CA SER A 132 -9.40 8.35 -5.65
C SER A 132 -10.78 8.09 -6.25
N PHE A 133 -11.79 7.81 -5.43
CA PHE A 133 -13.17 7.61 -5.88
C PHE A 133 -13.73 8.88 -6.55
N THR A 134 -13.54 10.04 -5.94
CA THR A 134 -14.10 11.30 -6.46
C THR A 134 -13.45 11.69 -7.78
N VAL A 135 -12.12 11.55 -7.87
CA VAL A 135 -11.40 11.83 -9.12
C VAL A 135 -11.79 10.81 -10.20
N PHE A 136 -11.97 9.54 -9.86
CA PHE A 136 -12.47 8.53 -10.80
C PHE A 136 -13.90 8.82 -11.27
N ALA A 137 -14.81 9.13 -10.35
CA ALA A 137 -16.22 9.38 -10.63
C ALA A 137 -16.46 10.63 -11.48
N ILE A 138 -15.60 11.64 -11.35
CA ILE A 138 -15.62 12.85 -12.18
C ILE A 138 -14.84 12.61 -13.49
N GLY A 139 -13.69 11.94 -13.42
CA GLY A 139 -12.82 11.70 -14.58
C GLY A 139 -13.44 10.77 -15.62
N LEU A 140 -14.20 9.75 -15.21
CA LEU A 140 -14.83 8.78 -16.10
C LEU A 140 -15.89 9.38 -17.05
N PRO A 141 -16.88 10.17 -16.59
CA PRO A 141 -17.83 10.81 -17.50
C PRO A 141 -17.17 11.88 -18.37
N LEU A 142 -16.14 12.55 -17.85
CA LEU A 142 -15.37 13.55 -18.57
C LEU A 142 -14.50 12.94 -19.68
N SER A 143 -13.88 11.78 -19.45
CA SER A 143 -13.13 11.07 -20.47
C SER A 143 -14.01 10.57 -21.62
N LEU A 144 -15.28 10.24 -21.36
CA LEU A 144 -16.25 9.92 -22.41
C LEU A 144 -16.59 11.12 -23.31
N LEU A 145 -16.33 12.34 -22.83
CA LEU A 145 -16.46 13.59 -23.58
C LEU A 145 -15.12 14.04 -24.18
N GLU A 146 -14.09 13.17 -24.16
CA GLU A 146 -12.70 13.44 -24.58
C GLU A 146 -12.04 14.62 -23.83
N TRP A 147 -12.55 14.96 -22.64
CA TRP A 147 -12.11 16.14 -21.92
C TRP A 147 -12.23 15.96 -20.41
N PRO A 148 -11.13 15.86 -19.63
CA PRO A 148 -9.73 16.06 -20.01
C PRO A 148 -9.09 14.85 -20.72
N PRO A 149 -7.95 15.04 -21.42
CA PRO A 149 -7.22 13.97 -22.10
C PRO A 149 -6.48 13.11 -21.06
N VAL A 150 -7.24 12.35 -20.29
CA VAL A 150 -6.76 11.42 -19.28
C VAL A 150 -6.68 10.04 -19.93
N ALA A 151 -5.54 9.36 -19.78
CA ALA A 151 -5.41 8.03 -20.32
C ALA A 151 -6.35 7.07 -19.58
N GLU A 152 -6.94 6.09 -20.28
CA GLU A 152 -7.76 5.04 -19.65
C GLU A 152 -7.01 4.32 -18.52
N GLN A 153 -5.68 4.22 -18.65
CA GLN A 153 -4.75 3.65 -17.67
C GLN A 153 -4.76 4.42 -16.34
N ASP A 154 -4.89 5.74 -16.37
CA ASP A 154 -4.94 6.58 -15.17
C ASP A 154 -6.27 6.36 -14.42
N LEU A 155 -7.38 6.24 -15.17
CA LEU A 155 -8.70 5.94 -14.59
C LEU A 155 -8.75 4.55 -13.96
N LEU A 156 -8.20 3.53 -14.63
CA LEU A 156 -8.08 2.18 -14.05
C LEU A 156 -7.20 2.18 -12.80
N SER A 157 -6.11 2.95 -12.80
CA SER A 157 -5.22 3.08 -11.65
C SER A 157 -5.93 3.74 -10.46
N LEU A 158 -6.75 4.77 -10.69
CA LEU A 158 -7.60 5.38 -9.64
C LEU A 158 -8.61 4.39 -9.06
N LEU A 159 -9.22 3.54 -9.91
CA LEU A 159 -10.15 2.50 -9.45
C LEU A 159 -9.42 1.47 -8.57
N ILE A 160 -8.24 1.01 -8.99
CA ILE A 160 -7.41 0.08 -8.21
C ILE A 160 -7.05 0.70 -6.86
N VAL A 161 -6.63 1.98 -6.85
CA VAL A 161 -6.32 2.70 -5.61
C VAL A 161 -7.54 2.79 -4.69
N CYS A 162 -8.72 3.10 -5.25
CA CYS A 162 -9.97 3.17 -4.50
C CYS A 162 -10.32 1.82 -3.87
N LEU A 163 -10.25 0.73 -4.64
CA LEU A 163 -10.54 -0.61 -4.13
C LEU A 163 -9.53 -1.06 -3.07
N GLY A 164 -8.24 -0.78 -3.28
CA GLY A 164 -7.18 -1.06 -2.30
C GLY A 164 -7.37 -0.26 -1.01
N ALA A 165 -7.79 1.01 -1.13
CA ALA A 165 -8.07 1.86 0.03
C ALA A 165 -9.30 1.40 0.81
N LEU A 166 -10.38 1.00 0.11
CA LEU A 166 -11.56 0.41 0.73
C LEU A 166 -11.24 -0.92 1.44
N LEU A 167 -10.37 -1.74 0.85
CA LEU A 167 -9.88 -2.97 1.48
C LEU A 167 -9.10 -2.65 2.76
N GLY A 168 -8.15 -1.70 2.71
CA GLY A 168 -7.40 -1.25 3.87
C GLY A 168 -8.31 -0.73 4.99
N TYR A 169 -9.29 0.11 4.64
CA TYR A 169 -10.30 0.61 5.57
C TYR A 169 -11.15 -0.52 6.18
N ALA A 170 -11.63 -1.47 5.38
CA ALA A 170 -12.46 -2.58 5.86
C ALA A 170 -11.70 -3.49 6.84
N ILE A 171 -10.38 -3.62 6.69
CA ILE A 171 -9.52 -4.37 7.60
C ILE A 171 -9.28 -3.56 8.89
N VAL A 172 -8.96 -2.27 8.78
CA VAL A 172 -8.64 -1.42 9.94
C VAL A 172 -9.86 -1.15 10.82
N SER A 173 -11.02 -0.85 10.23
CA SER A 173 -12.27 -0.52 10.94
C SER A 173 -12.84 -1.66 11.79
N ARG A 174 -12.24 -2.86 11.70
CA ARG A 174 -12.59 -4.03 12.53
C ARG A 174 -11.36 -4.52 13.31
N PRO A 175 -10.86 -3.74 14.28
CA PRO A 175 -9.67 -4.10 15.05
C PRO A 175 -9.84 -5.41 15.84
N SER A 176 -11.07 -5.82 16.14
CA SER A 176 -11.36 -7.14 16.74
C SER A 176 -10.90 -8.32 15.89
N ARG A 177 -10.80 -8.18 14.56
CA ARG A 177 -10.24 -9.21 13.66
C ARG A 177 -8.71 -9.28 13.71
N LEU A 178 -8.06 -8.24 14.24
CA LEU A 178 -6.61 -8.11 14.31
C LEU A 178 -6.03 -8.55 15.66
N GLN A 179 -6.83 -8.95 16.65
CA GLN A 179 -6.43 -9.20 18.06
C GLN A 179 -5.09 -9.94 18.28
N HIS A 180 -4.76 -10.96 17.48
CA HIS A 180 -3.49 -11.72 17.58
C HIS A 180 -2.46 -11.34 16.50
N TRP A 181 -2.86 -10.49 15.56
CA TRP A 181 -2.11 -10.11 14.36
C TRP A 181 -1.88 -8.60 14.28
N GLU A 182 -2.06 -7.85 15.37
CA GLU A 182 -2.06 -6.38 15.35
C GLU A 182 -0.77 -5.81 14.74
N GLN A 183 0.39 -6.35 15.12
CA GLN A 183 1.70 -5.92 14.61
C GLN A 183 1.87 -6.19 13.11
N LEU A 184 1.54 -7.41 12.65
CA LEU A 184 1.72 -7.82 11.25
C LEU A 184 0.63 -7.27 10.33
N GLY A 185 -0.61 -7.19 10.81
CA GLY A 185 -1.71 -6.55 10.13
C GLY A 185 -1.45 -5.06 9.95
N ALA A 186 -0.98 -4.37 10.99
CA ALA A 186 -0.56 -2.98 10.85
C ALA A 186 0.61 -2.83 9.86
N GLY A 187 1.60 -3.73 9.89
CA GLY A 187 2.67 -3.76 8.89
C GLY A 187 2.18 -3.96 7.45
N ALA A 188 1.27 -4.91 7.24
CA ALA A 188 0.67 -5.17 5.93
C ALA A 188 -0.20 -4.01 5.43
N LEU A 189 -0.89 -3.33 6.35
CA LEU A 189 -1.67 -2.12 6.05
C LEU A 189 -0.76 -0.93 5.70
N VAL A 190 0.35 -0.75 6.41
CA VAL A 190 1.38 0.24 6.03
C VAL A 190 1.93 -0.09 4.64
N ALA A 191 2.27 -1.35 4.37
CA ALA A 191 2.77 -1.78 3.07
C ALA A 191 1.75 -1.56 1.96
N LEU A 192 0.47 -1.86 2.20
CA LEU A 192 -0.62 -1.60 1.28
C LEU A 192 -0.74 -0.11 0.98
N LEU A 193 -0.76 0.74 2.01
CA LEU A 193 -0.81 2.19 1.83
C LEU A 193 0.39 2.71 1.02
N VAL A 194 1.59 2.23 1.33
CA VAL A 194 2.82 2.59 0.63
C VAL A 194 2.80 2.12 -0.84
N LEU A 195 2.14 1.01 -1.18
CA LEU A 195 1.96 0.58 -2.57
C LEU A 195 0.92 1.44 -3.31
N LEU A 196 -0.15 1.85 -2.62
CA LEU A 196 -1.22 2.63 -3.25
C LEU A 196 -0.78 4.08 -3.55
N LEU A 197 0.08 4.67 -2.70
CA LEU A 197 0.49 6.08 -2.84
C LEU A 197 1.23 6.40 -4.17
N PRO A 198 2.24 5.63 -4.63
CA PRO A 198 2.87 5.84 -5.93
C PRO A 198 1.92 5.67 -7.09
N VAL A 199 1.06 4.63 -7.05
CA VAL A 199 0.05 4.38 -8.09
C VAL A 199 -0.94 5.54 -8.16
N TYR A 200 -1.35 6.05 -7.00
CA TYR A 200 -2.22 7.23 -6.92
C TYR A 200 -1.56 8.48 -7.48
N GLY A 201 -0.32 8.75 -7.08
CA GLY A 201 0.44 9.91 -7.58
C GLY A 201 0.67 9.85 -9.10
N GLN A 202 0.94 8.66 -9.64
CA GLN A 202 1.07 8.47 -11.08
C GLN A 202 -0.26 8.69 -11.81
N ALA A 203 -1.36 8.15 -11.28
CA ALA A 203 -2.68 8.33 -11.87
C ALA A 203 -3.15 9.79 -11.87
N LEU A 204 -2.67 10.60 -10.92
CA LEU A 204 -2.93 12.04 -10.89
C LEU A 204 -2.03 12.85 -11.83
N SER A 205 -0.97 12.28 -12.40
CA SER A 205 0.03 13.04 -13.17
C SER A 205 -0.55 13.70 -14.43
N GLY A 206 -1.41 13.00 -15.18
CA GLY A 206 -2.10 13.57 -16.34
C GLY A 206 -3.07 14.69 -15.96
N LEU A 207 -3.82 14.50 -14.87
CA LEU A 207 -4.72 15.53 -14.33
C LEU A 207 -3.98 16.74 -13.77
N TRP A 208 -2.81 16.52 -13.18
CA TRP A 208 -1.95 17.57 -12.64
C TRP A 208 -1.39 18.47 -13.74
N GLN A 209 -0.97 17.87 -14.86
CA GLN A 209 -0.51 18.62 -16.04
C GLN A 209 -1.64 19.43 -16.68
N TRP A 210 -2.86 18.90 -16.67
CA TRP A 210 -4.03 19.62 -17.17
C TRP A 210 -4.45 20.77 -16.25
N SER A 211 -4.62 20.51 -14.95
CA SER A 211 -4.96 21.54 -13.96
C SER A 211 -4.57 21.13 -12.54
N ALA A 212 -3.37 21.51 -12.14
CA ALA A 212 -2.90 21.36 -10.76
C ALA A 212 -3.85 22.05 -9.75
N ALA A 213 -4.46 23.18 -10.11
CA ALA A 213 -5.39 23.89 -9.25
C ALA A 213 -6.65 23.08 -8.93
N ALA A 214 -7.20 22.37 -9.92
CA ALA A 214 -8.37 21.51 -9.71
C ALA A 214 -8.02 20.30 -8.82
N VAL A 215 -6.87 19.67 -9.08
CA VAL A 215 -6.39 18.54 -8.25
C VAL A 215 -6.16 19.01 -6.82
N VAL A 216 -5.38 20.07 -6.61
CA VAL A 216 -5.09 20.59 -5.26
C VAL A 216 -6.36 21.04 -4.54
N GLY A 217 -7.27 21.75 -5.23
CA GLY A 217 -8.52 22.22 -4.64
C GLY A 217 -9.38 21.07 -4.10
N LEU A 218 -9.51 19.99 -4.87
CA LEU A 218 -10.24 18.79 -4.45
C LEU A 218 -9.60 18.12 -3.23
N HIS A 219 -8.27 18.00 -3.22
CA HIS A 219 -7.54 17.37 -2.12
C HIS A 219 -7.59 18.20 -0.83
N ILE A 220 -7.49 19.53 -0.94
CA ILE A 220 -7.65 20.45 0.19
C ILE A 220 -9.07 20.35 0.74
N PHE A 221 -10.08 20.35 -0.13
CA PHE A 221 -11.47 20.22 0.31
C PHE A 221 -11.70 18.89 1.05
N ALA A 222 -11.21 17.77 0.50
CA ALA A 222 -11.29 16.46 1.15
C ALA A 222 -10.55 16.46 2.50
N ALA A 223 -9.37 17.07 2.59
CA ALA A 223 -8.60 17.16 3.82
C ALA A 223 -9.31 18.00 4.89
N VAL A 224 -9.90 19.14 4.51
CA VAL A 224 -10.67 20.01 5.42
C VAL A 224 -11.94 19.31 5.89
N ALA A 225 -12.65 18.61 5.01
CA ALA A 225 -13.83 17.83 5.37
C ALA A 225 -13.46 16.75 6.40
N LEU A 226 -12.40 15.99 6.15
CA LEU A 226 -11.94 14.93 7.04
C LEU A 226 -11.45 15.48 8.39
N PHE A 227 -10.72 16.61 8.38
CA PHE A 227 -10.31 17.31 9.60
C PHE A 227 -11.50 17.81 10.43
N ARG A 228 -12.53 18.35 9.76
CA ARG A 228 -13.76 18.77 10.44
C ARG A 228 -14.47 17.60 11.10
N THR A 229 -14.60 16.46 10.40
CA THR A 229 -15.23 15.25 10.95
C THR A 229 -14.46 14.73 12.16
N LEU A 230 -13.12 14.70 12.08
CA LEU A 230 -12.23 14.36 13.18
C LEU A 230 -12.39 15.27 14.39
N TRP A 231 -12.46 16.59 14.15
CA TRP A 231 -12.63 17.58 15.21
C TRP A 231 -13.97 17.41 15.93
N PHE A 232 -15.06 17.28 15.17
CA PHE A 232 -16.40 17.04 15.73
C PHE A 232 -16.42 15.77 16.59
N HIS A 233 -15.92 14.66 16.06
CA HIS A 233 -15.93 13.38 16.75
C HIS A 233 -15.11 13.38 18.06
N ARG A 234 -14.00 14.15 18.11
CA ARG A 234 -13.20 14.35 19.33
C ARG A 234 -13.86 15.27 20.35
N THR A 235 -14.60 16.29 19.89
CA THR A 235 -15.27 17.24 20.80
C THR A 235 -16.53 16.69 21.45
N GLU A 236 -17.29 15.84 20.76
CA GLU A 236 -18.51 15.21 21.33
C GLU A 236 -18.19 14.16 22.39
N TRP A 237 -17.10 13.41 22.24
CA TRP A 237 -16.67 12.42 23.24
C TRP A 237 -16.04 13.02 24.50
N ARG A 238 -15.57 14.27 24.47
CA ARG A 238 -15.11 14.98 25.69
C ARG A 238 -16.25 15.63 26.48
N ARG A 239 -17.47 15.63 25.94
CA ARG A 239 -18.67 16.21 26.60
C ARG A 239 -19.59 15.15 27.20
N ARG A 240 -19.24 13.87 27.10
CA ARG A 240 -19.87 12.75 27.82
C ARG A 240 -18.86 12.16 28.79
#